data_AF-A0A151QL70-F1
#
_entry.id   AF-A0A151QL70-F1
#
_cell.length_a   1.000
_cell.length_b   1.000
_cell.length_c   1.000
_cell.angle_alpha   90.00
_cell.angle_beta   90.00
_cell.angle_gamma   90.00
#
_symmetry.space_group_name_H-M   'P 1'
#
loop_
_entity.id
_entity.type
_entity.pdbx_description
1 polymer ?
#
loop_
_entity_poly.entity_id
_entity_poly.type
_entity_poly.pdbx_seq_one_letter_code
_entity_poly.pdbx_strand_id
1 'polypeptide(L)'
;MKIVIIFCITFTCGFLGNVISNANPLPYEAIFNFGDSISDTRNAATCYPSMDDNSPYGSTYFKHSSGRVSNGQLIIDFIAEAYALSMLPAYLNLSNNQDIWQGVNFAFVGATALDMEYFIQKKTHSSIDEYLVECST
;
A
#
# COMPACT_ATOMS: atom_id res chain seq x y z
N MET A 1 3.58 57.62 25.73
CA MET A 1 4.36 56.36 25.85
C MET A 1 3.48 55.13 26.10
N LYS A 2 2.58 55.13 27.11
CA LYS A 2 1.71 53.98 27.43
C LYS A 2 0.79 53.52 26.28
N ILE A 3 0.20 54.44 25.53
CA ILE A 3 -0.70 54.14 24.39
C ILE A 3 0.01 53.45 23.21
N VAL A 4 1.28 53.81 22.94
CA VAL A 4 2.07 53.22 21.84
C VAL A 4 2.46 51.79 22.17
N ILE A 5 2.76 51.51 23.44
CA ILE A 5 3.11 50.16 23.92
C ILE A 5 1.91 49.22 23.80
N ILE A 6 0.70 49.68 24.16
CA ILE A 6 -0.52 48.89 24.05
C ILE A 6 -0.82 48.57 22.58
N PHE A 7 -0.66 49.55 21.68
CA PHE A 7 -0.86 49.33 20.25
C PHE A 7 0.14 48.33 19.65
N CYS A 8 1.41 48.38 20.06
CA CYS A 8 2.42 47.40 19.65
C CYS A 8 2.11 45.98 20.16
N ILE A 9 1.62 45.84 21.39
CA ILE A 9 1.23 44.54 21.96
C ILE A 9 0.00 43.98 21.23
N THR A 10 -1.01 44.80 20.93
CA THR A 10 -2.20 44.34 20.19
C THR A 10 -1.90 44.05 18.73
N PHE A 11 -1.00 44.80 18.10
CA PHE A 11 -0.60 44.57 16.71
C PHE A 11 0.27 43.31 16.57
N THR A 12 1.19 43.07 17.50
CA THR A 12 1.99 41.83 17.52
C THR A 12 1.15 40.61 17.90
N CYS A 13 0.25 40.72 18.88
CA CYS A 13 -0.58 39.59 19.32
C CYS A 13 -1.76 39.30 18.38
N GLY A 14 -2.32 40.34 17.72
CA GLY A 14 -3.47 40.23 16.83
C GLY A 14 -3.13 39.93 15.36
N PHE A 15 -1.92 40.23 14.90
CA PHE A 15 -1.49 39.99 13.50
C PHE A 15 -0.56 38.77 13.34
N LEU A 16 0.08 38.30 14.42
CA LEU A 16 0.81 37.01 14.44
C LEU A 16 -0.02 35.86 15.01
N GLY A 17 -1.24 36.14 15.49
CA GLY A 17 -2.17 35.16 16.02
C GLY A 17 -2.84 34.33 14.93
N ASN A 18 -2.16 33.24 14.55
CA ASN A 18 -2.73 32.02 13.95
C ASN A 18 -3.36 32.14 12.55
N VAL A 19 -2.52 32.20 11.52
CA VAL A 19 -2.73 31.33 10.35
C VAL A 19 -1.81 30.13 10.51
N ILE A 20 -2.09 29.29 11.51
CA ILE A 20 -1.61 27.90 11.46
C ILE A 20 -2.68 27.17 10.67
N SER A 21 -2.53 27.17 9.34
CA SER A 21 -3.21 26.19 8.52
C SER A 21 -2.60 24.83 8.86
N ASN A 22 -3.14 24.15 9.88
CA ASN A 22 -3.02 22.70 10.03
C ASN A 22 -3.89 22.04 8.95
N ALA A 23 -3.68 22.41 7.68
CA ALA A 23 -4.05 21.54 6.59
C ALA A 23 -3.01 20.44 6.64
N ASN A 24 -3.28 19.34 7.33
CA ASN A 24 -2.56 18.11 7.04
C ASN A 24 -2.86 17.85 5.55
N PRO A 25 -1.91 18.04 4.62
CA PRO A 25 -2.24 18.05 3.20
C PRO A 25 -2.59 16.65 2.68
N LEU A 26 -2.44 15.64 3.53
CA LEU A 26 -2.63 14.22 3.25
C LEU A 26 -3.83 13.74 4.07
N PRO A 27 -5.04 13.69 3.48
CA PRO A 27 -6.28 13.41 4.20
C PRO A 27 -6.45 11.95 4.63
N TYR A 28 -5.56 11.05 4.21
CA TYR A 28 -5.64 9.62 4.48
C TYR A 28 -4.42 9.15 5.27
N GLU A 29 -4.69 8.49 6.39
CA GLU A 29 -3.66 7.96 7.29
C GLU A 29 -3.39 6.46 7.06
N ALA A 30 -4.19 5.82 6.19
CA ALA A 30 -4.09 4.39 5.89
C ALA A 30 -4.57 4.06 4.48
N ILE A 31 -4.03 2.98 3.90
CA ILE A 31 -4.52 2.39 2.64
C ILE A 31 -4.76 0.89 2.82
N PHE A 32 -5.98 0.44 2.51
CA PHE A 32 -6.32 -0.97 2.39
C PHE A 32 -6.49 -1.32 0.92
N ASN A 33 -5.58 -2.13 0.38
CA ASN A 33 -5.54 -2.43 -1.05
C ASN A 33 -6.08 -3.82 -1.35
N PHE A 34 -6.90 -3.93 -2.38
CA PHE A 34 -7.39 -5.20 -2.94
C PHE A 34 -7.15 -5.17 -4.44
N GLY A 35 -6.85 -6.34 -5.02
CA GLY A 35 -6.60 -6.43 -6.45
C GLY A 35 -5.83 -7.68 -6.81
N ASP A 36 -5.16 -7.61 -7.95
CA ASP A 36 -4.39 -8.72 -8.50
C ASP A 36 -2.87 -8.46 -8.44
N SER A 37 -2.14 -9.23 -9.24
CA SER A 37 -0.69 -9.13 -9.50
C SER A 37 -0.12 -7.71 -9.64
N ILE A 38 -0.86 -6.77 -10.22
CA ILE A 38 -0.38 -5.40 -10.46
C ILE A 38 -0.16 -4.60 -9.17
N SER A 39 -0.71 -5.08 -8.05
CA SER A 39 -0.59 -4.44 -6.75
C SER A 39 -0.25 -5.41 -5.63
N ASP A 40 -0.03 -6.70 -5.88
CA ASP A 40 0.35 -7.69 -4.86
C ASP A 40 1.78 -7.45 -4.34
N THR A 41 1.89 -7.08 -3.06
CA THR A 41 3.17 -6.74 -2.41
C THR A 41 3.89 -7.93 -1.76
N ARG A 42 3.49 -9.18 -2.07
CA ARG A 42 4.15 -10.49 -1.78
C ARG A 42 3.18 -11.56 -1.22
N ASN A 43 1.87 -11.36 -1.21
CA ASN A 43 0.92 -12.38 -0.75
C ASN A 43 1.08 -13.69 -1.55
N ALA A 44 1.15 -13.62 -2.88
CA ALA A 44 1.34 -14.81 -3.70
C ALA A 44 2.68 -15.52 -3.41
N ALA A 45 3.76 -14.79 -3.19
CA ALA A 45 5.06 -15.39 -2.91
C ALA A 45 5.12 -16.13 -1.55
N THR A 46 4.21 -15.83 -0.61
CA THR A 46 4.06 -16.64 0.62
C THR A 46 3.56 -18.05 0.32
N CYS A 47 2.73 -18.22 -0.72
CA CYS A 47 2.22 -19.52 -1.15
C CYS A 47 3.05 -20.15 -2.28
N TYR A 48 3.79 -19.33 -3.03
CA TYR A 48 4.59 -19.75 -4.19
C TYR A 48 6.06 -19.36 -4.02
N PRO A 49 6.88 -20.17 -3.30
CA PRO A 49 8.29 -19.88 -3.06
C PRO A 49 9.12 -19.71 -4.34
N SER A 50 8.69 -20.33 -5.45
CA SER A 50 9.32 -20.17 -6.77
C SER A 50 9.27 -18.74 -7.31
N MET A 51 8.39 -17.88 -6.79
CA MET A 51 8.37 -16.45 -7.13
C MET A 51 9.46 -15.64 -6.39
N ASP A 52 10.02 -16.20 -5.33
CA ASP A 52 10.92 -15.50 -4.42
C ASP A 52 12.40 -15.91 -4.61
N ASP A 53 12.68 -17.14 -5.06
CA ASP A 53 14.06 -17.59 -5.25
C ASP A 53 14.63 -17.25 -6.64
N ASN A 54 15.72 -16.47 -6.68
CA ASN A 54 16.49 -16.10 -7.89
C ASN A 54 15.71 -15.39 -9.02
N SER A 55 14.53 -14.83 -8.73
CA SER A 55 13.76 -14.07 -9.71
C SER A 55 14.44 -12.74 -10.10
N PRO A 56 14.34 -12.29 -11.37
CA PRO A 56 14.80 -10.95 -11.78
C PRO A 56 13.93 -9.81 -11.23
N TYR A 57 12.78 -10.14 -10.62
CA TYR A 57 11.88 -9.18 -10.02
C TYR A 57 12.51 -8.48 -8.80
N GLY A 58 12.28 -7.18 -8.66
CA GLY A 58 12.94 -6.33 -7.66
C GLY A 58 14.37 -5.85 -8.00
N SER A 59 14.94 -6.23 -9.14
CA SER A 59 16.32 -5.86 -9.55
C SER A 59 16.61 -4.35 -9.63
N THR A 60 15.61 -3.49 -9.87
CA THR A 60 15.80 -2.03 -10.00
C THR A 60 15.70 -1.29 -8.68
N TYR A 61 14.72 -1.60 -7.82
CA TYR A 61 14.47 -0.89 -6.57
C TYR A 61 15.04 -1.63 -5.35
N PHE A 62 14.59 -2.87 -5.12
CA PHE A 62 14.98 -3.66 -3.94
C PHE A 62 16.39 -4.26 -4.03
N LYS A 63 16.90 -4.44 -5.25
CA LYS A 63 18.22 -5.07 -5.54
C LYS A 63 18.32 -6.54 -5.09
N HIS A 64 17.19 -7.18 -4.85
CA HIS A 64 17.04 -8.61 -4.60
C HIS A 64 15.66 -9.06 -5.11
N SER A 65 15.44 -10.38 -5.15
CA SER A 65 14.12 -10.93 -5.44
C SER A 65 13.11 -10.42 -4.40
N SER A 66 12.05 -9.77 -4.88
CA SER A 66 11.09 -9.08 -4.01
C SER A 66 9.78 -9.83 -3.79
N GLY A 67 9.57 -10.94 -4.52
CA GLY A 67 8.29 -11.66 -4.56
C GLY A 67 7.14 -10.86 -5.20
N ARG A 68 7.45 -9.79 -5.94
CA ARG A 68 6.48 -8.92 -6.65
C ARG A 68 6.56 -9.16 -8.14
N VAL A 69 5.46 -9.01 -8.88
CA VAL A 69 5.43 -9.16 -10.36
C VAL A 69 5.92 -7.88 -11.06
N SER A 70 7.08 -7.38 -10.63
CA SER A 70 7.72 -6.17 -11.16
C SER A 70 9.22 -6.21 -10.90
N ASN A 71 10.02 -5.53 -11.74
CA ASN A 71 11.45 -5.36 -11.47
C ASN A 71 11.73 -4.37 -10.33
N GLY A 72 10.71 -3.80 -9.68
CA GLY A 72 10.83 -2.83 -8.60
C GLY A 72 9.50 -2.59 -7.89
N GLN A 73 9.21 -1.33 -7.61
CA GLN A 73 7.95 -0.91 -6.98
C GLN A 73 6.72 -1.21 -7.87
N LEU A 74 5.57 -1.29 -7.23
CA LEU A 74 4.24 -1.42 -7.81
C LEU A 74 3.48 -0.09 -7.72
N ILE A 75 2.38 0.04 -8.45
CA ILE A 75 1.54 1.26 -8.43
C ILE A 75 1.13 1.66 -7.00
N ILE A 76 0.86 0.67 -6.15
CA ILE A 76 0.46 0.89 -4.76
C ILE A 76 1.55 1.53 -3.91
N ASP A 77 2.84 1.29 -4.21
CA ASP A 77 3.95 1.90 -3.47
C ASP A 77 4.04 3.41 -3.76
N PHE A 78 3.84 3.80 -5.02
CA PHE A 78 3.83 5.21 -5.41
C PHE A 78 2.63 5.96 -4.81
N ILE A 79 1.48 5.28 -4.69
CA ILE A 79 0.32 5.85 -4.01
C ILE A 79 0.62 6.03 -2.52
N ALA A 80 1.16 5.02 -1.84
CA ALA A 80 1.55 5.11 -0.44
C ALA A 80 2.57 6.25 -0.20
N GLU A 81 3.59 6.35 -1.04
CA GLU A 81 4.58 7.43 -1.00
C GLU A 81 3.95 8.81 -1.18
N ALA A 82 3.01 8.96 -2.13
CA ALA A 82 2.29 10.22 -2.35
C ALA A 82 1.47 10.67 -1.14
N TYR A 83 1.05 9.72 -0.28
CA TYR A 83 0.37 9.98 0.99
C TYR A 83 1.30 9.91 2.21
N ALA A 84 2.62 9.89 2.01
CA ALA A 84 3.62 9.78 3.08
C ALA A 84 3.38 8.58 4.03
N LEU A 85 2.82 7.50 3.50
CA LEU A 85 2.60 6.24 4.20
C LEU A 85 3.74 5.25 3.91
N SER A 86 3.95 4.30 4.81
CA SER A 86 4.87 3.19 4.55
C SER A 86 4.35 2.27 3.44
N MET A 87 5.26 1.52 2.79
CA MET A 87 4.88 0.49 1.83
C MET A 87 4.00 -0.55 2.52
N LEU A 88 2.85 -0.85 1.91
CA LEU A 88 1.84 -1.69 2.55
C LEU A 88 2.34 -3.14 2.72
N PRO A 89 2.29 -3.69 3.94
CA PRO A 89 2.63 -5.08 4.17
C PRO A 89 1.62 -6.00 3.50
N ALA A 90 2.11 -7.12 2.97
CA ALA A 90 1.27 -8.20 2.46
C ALA A 90 0.52 -8.86 3.63
N TYR A 91 -0.80 -9.01 3.50
CA TYR A 91 -1.67 -9.62 4.51
C TYR A 91 -1.15 -10.98 5.01
N LEU A 92 -0.72 -11.87 4.11
CA LEU A 92 -0.23 -13.21 4.45
C LEU A 92 1.15 -13.23 5.11
N ASN A 93 1.86 -12.09 5.14
CA ASN A 93 3.17 -11.96 5.78
C ASN A 93 3.11 -11.14 7.08
N LEU A 94 1.91 -10.88 7.59
CA LEU A 94 1.73 -10.19 8.87
C LEU A 94 2.12 -11.11 10.03
N SER A 95 2.96 -10.60 10.93
CA SER A 95 3.19 -11.23 12.23
C SER A 95 2.15 -10.77 13.26
N ASN A 96 1.90 -11.58 14.30
CA ASN A 96 0.87 -11.34 15.32
C ASN A 96 0.97 -9.96 16.04
N ASN A 97 2.12 -9.30 15.98
CA ASN A 97 2.37 -8.00 16.63
C ASN A 97 2.67 -6.88 15.63
N GLN A 98 2.44 -7.11 14.33
CA GLN A 98 2.74 -6.11 13.33
C GLN A 98 1.72 -4.97 13.39
N ASP A 99 2.23 -3.75 13.38
CA ASP A 99 1.40 -2.56 13.30
C ASP A 99 0.82 -2.42 11.87
N ILE A 100 -0.50 -2.32 11.79
CA ILE A 100 -1.27 -2.17 10.55
C ILE A 100 -2.09 -0.87 10.52
N TRP A 101 -1.79 0.10 11.40
CA TRP A 101 -2.49 1.40 11.44
C TRP A 101 -2.40 2.18 10.13
N GLN A 102 -1.32 2.01 9.37
CA GLN A 102 -1.14 2.63 8.04
C GLN A 102 -1.71 1.80 6.88
N GLY A 103 -2.34 0.68 7.20
CA GLY A 103 -3.03 -0.18 6.24
C GLY A 103 -2.30 -1.46 5.87
N VAL A 104 -2.94 -2.25 5.01
CA VAL A 104 -2.56 -3.62 4.63
C VAL A 104 -2.91 -3.86 3.17
N ASN A 105 -2.13 -4.71 2.50
CA ASN A 105 -2.40 -5.13 1.15
C ASN A 105 -2.93 -6.58 1.07
N PHE A 106 -4.14 -6.73 0.54
CA PHE A 106 -4.84 -7.99 0.29
C PHE A 106 -4.81 -8.41 -1.19
N ALA A 107 -4.17 -7.63 -2.07
CA ALA A 107 -4.04 -8.01 -3.47
C ALA A 107 -3.25 -9.32 -3.60
N PHE A 108 -3.67 -10.17 -4.54
CA PHE A 108 -3.10 -11.50 -4.72
C PHE A 108 -2.91 -11.79 -6.22
N VAL A 109 -1.74 -12.27 -6.63
CA VAL A 109 -1.48 -12.62 -8.04
C VAL A 109 -2.58 -13.55 -8.57
N GLY A 110 -3.25 -13.10 -9.64
CA GLY A 110 -4.29 -13.88 -10.30
C GLY A 110 -5.70 -13.71 -9.77
N ALA A 111 -5.90 -12.92 -8.71
CA ALA A 111 -7.24 -12.63 -8.20
C ALA A 111 -8.17 -12.08 -9.28
N THR A 112 -9.41 -12.58 -9.29
CA THR A 112 -10.45 -12.19 -10.24
C THR A 112 -11.53 -11.36 -9.57
N ALA A 113 -12.22 -10.52 -10.35
CA ALA A 113 -13.36 -9.75 -9.84
C ALA A 113 -14.61 -10.60 -9.56
N LEU A 114 -14.69 -11.80 -10.15
CA LEU A 114 -15.77 -12.77 -9.97
C LEU A 114 -15.23 -14.05 -9.33
N ASP A 115 -16.11 -14.83 -8.71
CA ASP A 115 -15.74 -16.12 -8.11
C ASP A 115 -15.28 -17.12 -9.17
N MET A 116 -14.40 -18.04 -8.76
CA MET A 116 -13.88 -19.09 -9.63
C MET A 116 -15.00 -19.95 -10.25
N GLU A 117 -16.10 -20.16 -9.54
CA GLU A 117 -17.27 -20.89 -10.03
C GLU A 117 -17.84 -20.31 -11.32
N TYR A 118 -17.82 -18.98 -11.47
CA TYR A 118 -18.26 -18.31 -12.69
C TYR A 118 -17.44 -18.75 -13.90
N PHE A 119 -16.11 -18.80 -13.75
CA PHE A 119 -15.19 -19.16 -14.83
C PHE A 119 -15.24 -20.65 -15.15
N ILE A 120 -15.35 -21.51 -14.13
CA ILE A 120 -15.56 -22.95 -14.29
C ILE A 120 -16.84 -23.20 -15.10
N GLN A 121 -17.94 -22.53 -14.74
CA GLN A 121 -19.22 -22.67 -15.46
C GLN A 121 -19.11 -22.23 -16.92
N LYS A 122 -18.33 -21.19 -17.21
CA LYS A 122 -18.12 -20.66 -18.57
C LYS A 122 -17.08 -21.46 -19.38
N LYS A 123 -16.45 -22.50 -18.80
CA LYS A 123 -15.37 -23.29 -19.42
C LYS A 123 -14.19 -22.44 -19.90
N THR A 124 -13.99 -21.30 -19.28
CA THR A 124 -12.83 -20.45 -19.50
C THR A 124 -11.76 -20.90 -18.52
N HIS A 125 -10.98 -21.91 -18.91
CA HIS A 125 -9.79 -22.29 -18.16
C HIS A 125 -8.71 -21.24 -18.38
N SER A 126 -8.32 -20.56 -17.31
CA SER A 126 -7.08 -19.79 -17.29
C SER A 126 -6.03 -20.61 -16.54
N SER A 127 -4.75 -20.55 -16.96
CA SER A 127 -3.64 -21.18 -16.23
C SER A 127 -3.46 -20.66 -14.79
N ILE A 128 -4.24 -19.64 -14.42
CA ILE A 128 -4.23 -18.90 -13.16
C ILE A 128 -5.20 -19.55 -12.16
N ASP A 129 -6.19 -20.32 -12.63
CA ASP A 129 -7.20 -20.97 -11.80
C ASP A 129 -6.57 -22.01 -10.85
N GLU A 130 -5.47 -22.64 -11.27
CA GLU A 130 -4.72 -23.61 -10.47
C GLU A 130 -3.92 -22.93 -9.33
N TYR A 131 -3.50 -21.68 -9.53
CA TYR A 131 -2.69 -20.89 -8.58
C TYR A 131 -3.51 -20.14 -7.52
N LEU A 132 -4.84 -20.13 -7.58
CA LEU A 132 -5.67 -19.59 -6.48
C LEU A 132 -6.12 -20.69 -5.52
N VAL A 133 -6.27 -21.92 -6.02
CA VAL A 133 -6.72 -23.06 -5.21
C VAL A 133 -5.67 -23.46 -4.18
N GLU A 134 -4.39 -23.47 -4.54
CA GLU A 134 -3.32 -24.02 -3.69
C GLU A 134 -3.04 -23.20 -2.42
N CYS A 135 -3.26 -21.88 -2.45
CA CYS A 135 -3.04 -21.00 -1.29
C CYS A 135 -4.23 -20.98 -0.31
N SER A 136 -5.38 -21.55 -0.72
CA SER A 136 -6.63 -21.56 0.04
C SER A 136 -6.84 -22.85 0.87
N THR A 137 -5.94 -23.82 0.75
CA THR A 137 -5.92 -25.12 1.45
C THR A 137 -4.78 -25.23 2.44
#